data_AF-A0A1F2WIQ2-F1
#
_entry.id   AF-A0A1F2WIQ2-F1
#
_cell.length_a   1.000
_cell.length_b   1.000
_cell.length_c   1.000
_cell.angle_alpha   90.00
_cell.angle_beta   90.00
_cell.angle_gamma   90.00
#
_symmetry.space_group_name_H-M   'P 1'
#
loop_
_entity.id
_entity.type
_entity.pdbx_description
1 polymer ?
#
loop_
_entity_poly.entity_id
_entity_poly.type
_entity_poly.pdbx_seq_one_letter_code
_entity_poly.pdbx_strand_id
1 'polypeptide(L)'
;MQDFEDRSNTPPKLDIRTSFFTRKLSNKLDQQGSPIPPPIMLFLDTPLCTFNDEQREYFDQKFCPLIPNIISILEEVFNDLGADREGWDDLLTYGAKSETPIKICARAVSTKKAKEAKTNVLNPDAEQQTKKIQLPPQYDRLNPSMC
;
A
#
# COMPACT_ATOMS: atom_id res chain seq x y z
N MET A 1 -49.72 32.73 19.98
CA MET A 1 -48.44 32.67 20.71
C MET A 1 -48.08 31.19 20.72
N GLN A 2 -47.20 30.73 19.83
CA GLN A 2 -45.74 30.55 20.08
C GLN A 2 -45.57 29.68 21.33
N ASP A 3 -45.06 28.45 21.23
CA ASP A 3 -43.64 28.24 20.96
C ASP A 3 -43.31 27.16 19.92
N PHE A 4 -42.35 27.55 19.07
CA PHE A 4 -41.74 26.78 18.00
C PHE A 4 -40.32 26.48 18.52
N GLU A 5 -40.12 25.35 19.19
CA GLU A 5 -38.78 24.93 19.60
C GLU A 5 -38.05 24.31 18.39
N ASP A 6 -37.41 25.22 17.65
CA ASP A 6 -36.40 24.96 16.63
C ASP A 6 -35.02 24.79 17.30
N ARG A 7 -34.13 24.08 16.59
CA ARG A 7 -32.66 23.98 16.76
C ARG A 7 -32.16 22.83 17.60
N SER A 8 -32.31 21.65 17.00
CA SER A 8 -31.22 20.68 16.81
C SER A 8 -29.82 21.32 16.91
N ASN A 9 -29.24 21.26 18.10
CA ASN A 9 -27.83 21.56 18.35
C ASN A 9 -27.00 20.33 17.95
N THR A 10 -27.01 19.99 16.67
CA THR A 10 -26.05 19.03 16.12
C THR A 10 -24.73 19.77 15.93
N PRO A 11 -23.63 19.34 16.57
CA PRO A 11 -22.33 19.99 16.40
C PRO A 11 -21.96 19.98 14.91
N PRO A 12 -21.35 21.06 14.39
CA PRO A 12 -20.95 21.11 13.00
C PRO A 12 -20.02 19.91 12.75
N LYS A 13 -20.46 19.00 11.87
CA LYS A 13 -19.58 17.98 11.29
C LYS A 13 -18.51 18.76 10.56
N LEU A 14 -17.34 18.91 11.18
CA LEU A 14 -16.16 19.41 10.50
C LEU A 14 -16.00 18.51 9.28
N ASP A 15 -16.24 19.08 8.11
CA ASP A 15 -16.10 18.38 6.84
C ASP A 15 -14.60 18.25 6.58
N ILE A 16 -14.00 17.29 7.27
CA ILE A 16 -12.57 17.00 7.27
C ILE A 16 -12.27 16.46 5.87
N ARG A 17 -11.85 17.36 4.98
CA ARG A 17 -11.48 17.03 3.60
C ARG A 17 -10.22 16.16 3.61
N THR A 18 -10.44 14.86 3.66
CA THR A 18 -9.41 13.82 3.74
C THR A 18 -9.07 13.26 2.37
N SER A 19 -7.83 12.82 2.20
CA SER A 19 -7.41 12.23 0.94
C SER A 19 -8.14 10.92 0.67
N PHE A 20 -8.04 10.44 -0.57
CA PHE A 20 -8.55 9.12 -0.94
C PHE A 20 -7.99 8.02 -0.02
N PHE A 21 -6.67 8.02 0.21
CA PHE A 21 -5.99 7.00 1.01
C PHE A 21 -6.45 7.01 2.47
N THR A 22 -6.54 8.19 3.09
CA THR A 22 -7.02 8.32 4.47
C THR A 22 -8.45 7.82 4.63
N ARG A 23 -9.34 8.13 3.67
CA ARG A 23 -10.72 7.64 3.68
C ARG A 23 -10.81 6.13 3.55
N LYS A 24 -10.04 5.54 2.63
CA LYS A 24 -10.02 4.08 2.45
C LYS A 24 -9.44 3.36 3.66
N LEU A 25 -8.36 3.89 4.23
CA LEU A 25 -7.77 3.39 5.47
C LEU A 25 -8.78 3.43 6.63
N SER A 26 -9.45 4.57 6.82
CA SER A 26 -10.46 4.74 7.87
C SER A 26 -11.62 3.76 7.71
N ASN A 27 -12.15 3.60 6.50
CA ASN A 27 -13.24 2.65 6.23
C ASN A 27 -12.83 1.20 6.53
N LYS A 28 -11.60 0.81 6.17
CA LYS A 28 -11.09 -0.54 6.44
C LYS A 28 -10.94 -0.81 7.93
N LEU A 29 -10.40 0.17 8.66
CA LEU A 29 -10.21 0.06 10.10
C LEU A 29 -11.54 0.08 10.88
N ASP A 30 -12.53 0.82 10.40
CA ASP A 30 -13.89 0.81 10.94
C ASP A 30 -14.55 -0.58 10.78
N GLN A 31 -14.39 -1.22 9.61
CA GLN A 31 -14.83 -2.60 9.38
C GLN A 31 -14.14 -3.63 10.28
N GLN A 32 -12.90 -3.36 10.69
CA GLN A 32 -12.14 -4.19 11.63
C GLN A 32 -12.44 -3.85 13.10
N GLY A 33 -13.37 -2.93 13.39
CA GLY A 33 -13.76 -2.53 14.73
C GLY A 33 -12.76 -1.62 15.46
N SER A 34 -11.83 -1.00 14.73
CA SER A 34 -10.78 -0.12 15.27
C SER A 34 -10.80 1.26 14.59
N PRO A 35 -11.84 2.07 14.76
CA PRO A 35 -11.98 3.34 14.05
C PRO A 35 -10.84 4.31 14.39
N ILE A 36 -10.33 5.03 13.38
CA ILE A 36 -9.31 6.06 13.56
C ILE A 36 -9.95 7.34 14.13
N PRO A 37 -9.41 7.93 15.20
CA PRO A 37 -9.88 9.23 15.70
C PRO A 37 -9.71 10.35 14.65
N PRO A 38 -10.68 11.27 14.49
CA PRO A 38 -10.61 12.35 13.49
C PRO A 38 -9.32 13.20 13.50
N PRO A 39 -8.72 13.54 14.67
CA PRO A 39 -7.44 14.26 14.69
C PRO A 39 -6.29 13.50 14.01
N ILE A 40 -6.29 12.17 14.12
CA ILE A 40 -5.28 11.31 13.47
C ILE A 40 -5.51 11.28 11.96
N MET A 41 -6.77 11.30 11.50
CA MET A 41 -7.08 11.41 10.06
C MET A 41 -6.57 12.72 9.48
N LEU A 42 -6.70 13.83 10.21
CA LEU A 42 -6.13 15.12 9.78
C LEU A 42 -4.60 15.08 9.76
N PHE A 43 -3.99 14.51 10.78
CA PHE A 43 -2.53 14.35 10.87
C PHE A 43 -1.96 13.59 9.67
N LEU A 44 -2.63 12.50 9.26
CA LEU A 44 -2.24 11.67 8.11
C LEU A 44 -2.16 12.45 6.79
N ASP A 45 -3.03 13.44 6.62
CA ASP A 45 -3.09 14.31 5.44
C ASP A 45 -2.34 15.64 5.62
N THR A 46 -1.72 15.87 6.77
CA THR A 46 -0.97 17.10 7.04
C THR A 46 0.42 17.01 6.39
N PRO A 47 0.85 18.02 5.60
CA PRO A 47 2.18 18.08 5.03
C PRO A 47 3.29 17.99 6.08
N LEU A 48 4.31 17.17 5.83
CA LEU A 48 5.45 17.06 6.75
C LEU A 48 6.21 18.38 6.92
N CYS A 49 6.21 19.23 5.89
CA CYS A 49 6.83 20.55 5.93
C CYS A 49 6.10 21.54 6.84
N THR A 50 4.84 21.28 7.20
CA THR A 50 4.05 22.15 8.09
C THR A 50 4.04 21.67 9.53
N PHE A 51 4.75 20.58 9.85
CA PHE A 51 4.79 20.07 11.23
C PHE A 51 5.51 21.04 12.17
N ASN A 52 4.89 21.30 13.32
CA ASN A 52 5.55 21.86 14.48
C ASN A 52 6.39 20.79 15.21
N ASP A 53 7.14 21.19 16.24
CA ASP A 53 8.06 20.28 16.94
C ASP A 53 7.34 19.12 17.63
N GLU A 54 6.17 19.37 18.24
CA GLU A 54 5.35 18.33 18.88
C GLU A 54 4.82 17.31 17.86
N GLN A 55 4.42 17.77 16.68
CA GLN A 55 3.95 16.91 15.59
C GLN A 55 5.09 16.08 14.99
N ARG A 56 6.31 16.63 14.92
CA ARG A 56 7.50 15.89 14.51
C ARG A 56 7.84 14.81 15.53
N GLU A 57 7.85 15.14 16.81
CA GLU A 57 8.11 14.17 17.87
C GLU A 57 7.04 13.06 17.86
N TYR A 58 5.77 13.42 17.71
CA TYR A 58 4.69 12.46 17.55
C TYR A 58 4.89 11.58 16.31
N PHE A 59 5.27 12.17 15.19
CA PHE A 59 5.55 11.43 13.96
C PHE A 59 6.65 10.39 14.19
N ASP A 60 7.77 10.79 14.77
CA ASP A 60 8.92 9.89 14.95
C ASP A 60 8.67 8.82 16.01
N GLN A 61 8.08 9.19 17.15
CA GLN A 61 7.94 8.28 18.29
C GLN A 61 6.68 7.43 18.25
N LYS A 62 5.58 7.96 17.70
CA LYS A 62 4.26 7.32 17.74
C LYS A 62 3.81 6.84 16.38
N PHE A 63 4.01 7.63 15.33
CA PHE A 63 3.53 7.29 14.00
C PHE A 63 4.45 6.31 13.26
N CYS A 64 5.77 6.55 13.24
CA CYS A 64 6.74 5.70 12.53
C CYS A 64 6.64 4.21 12.89
N PRO A 65 6.48 3.81 14.17
CA PRO A 65 6.25 2.40 14.54
C PRO A 65 4.98 1.78 13.94
N LEU A 66 3.97 2.60 13.60
CA LEU A 66 2.69 2.15 13.02
C LEU A 66 2.73 2.05 11.50
N ILE A 67 3.74 2.61 10.83
CA ILE A 67 3.88 2.62 9.37
C ILE A 67 3.73 1.21 8.77
N PRO A 68 4.42 0.16 9.28
CA PRO A 68 4.29 -1.18 8.70
C PRO A 68 2.85 -1.71 8.72
N ASN A 69 2.11 -1.44 9.80
CA ASN A 69 0.71 -1.86 9.92
C ASN A 69 -0.19 -1.09 8.96
N ILE A 70 0.00 0.24 8.86
CA ILE A 70 -0.76 1.08 7.92
C ILE A 70 -0.51 0.65 6.47
N ILE A 71 0.75 0.34 6.12
CA ILE A 71 1.12 -0.20 4.82
C ILE A 71 0.37 -1.52 4.56
N SER A 72 0.34 -2.46 5.50
CA SER A 72 -0.38 -3.73 5.35
C SER A 72 -1.86 -3.52 5.02
N ILE A 73 -2.53 -2.60 5.72
CA ILE A 73 -3.95 -2.30 5.46
C ILE A 73 -4.13 -1.64 4.09
N LEU A 74 -3.22 -0.73 3.70
CA LEU A 74 -3.26 -0.10 2.38
C LEU A 74 -2.95 -1.09 1.24
N GLU A 75 -2.18 -2.16 1.49
CA GLU A 75 -2.00 -3.25 0.54
C GLU A 75 -3.30 -4.01 0.29
N GLU A 76 -4.09 -4.28 1.34
CA GLU A 76 -5.43 -4.85 1.17
C GLU A 76 -6.31 -3.93 0.35
N VAL A 77 -6.29 -2.62 0.64
CA VAL A 77 -7.02 -1.62 -0.17
C VAL A 77 -6.57 -1.65 -1.63
N PHE A 78 -5.26 -1.72 -1.89
CA PHE A 78 -4.72 -1.81 -3.25
C PHE A 78 -5.27 -3.04 -3.98
N ASN A 79 -5.24 -4.20 -3.33
CA ASN A 79 -5.72 -5.45 -3.91
C ASN A 79 -7.24 -5.43 -4.15
N ASP A 80 -8.02 -4.89 -3.20
CA ASP A 80 -9.49 -4.81 -3.30
C ASP A 80 -9.96 -3.89 -4.42
N LEU A 81 -9.23 -2.81 -4.67
CA LEU A 81 -9.56 -1.90 -5.76
C LEU A 81 -9.32 -2.53 -7.13
N GLY A 82 -8.53 -3.60 -7.21
CA GLY A 82 -8.04 -4.15 -8.47
C GLY A 82 -7.27 -3.11 -9.28
N ALA A 83 -6.77 -2.06 -8.63
CA ALA A 83 -6.08 -0.96 -9.29
C ALA A 83 -4.78 -1.48 -9.88
N ASP A 84 -4.51 -1.10 -11.13
CA ASP A 84 -3.16 -1.21 -11.64
C ASP A 84 -2.27 -0.16 -10.98
N ARG A 85 -0.96 -0.35 -11.11
CA ARG A 85 0.02 0.54 -10.50
C ARG A 85 -0.14 1.98 -10.99
N GLU A 86 -0.51 2.18 -12.25
CA GLU A 86 -0.69 3.50 -12.85
C GLU A 86 -1.83 4.26 -12.18
N GLY A 87 -2.99 3.63 -11.98
CA GLY A 87 -4.10 4.26 -11.27
C GLY A 87 -3.78 4.60 -9.81
N TRP A 88 -2.96 3.80 -9.13
CA TRP A 88 -2.50 4.11 -7.77
C TRP A 88 -1.49 5.28 -7.72
N ASP A 89 -0.55 5.31 -8.66
CA ASP A 89 0.45 6.38 -8.77
C ASP A 89 -0.21 7.72 -9.21
N ASP A 90 -1.27 7.68 -10.00
CA ASP A 90 -2.10 8.85 -10.33
C ASP A 90 -2.81 9.42 -9.10
N LEU A 91 -3.35 8.56 -8.24
CA LEU A 91 -3.96 8.98 -6.97
C LEU A 91 -2.94 9.60 -6.00
N LEU A 92 -1.70 9.12 -6.01
CA LEU A 92 -0.59 9.74 -5.28
C LEU A 92 -0.24 11.13 -5.85
N THR A 93 -0.37 11.32 -7.16
CA THR A 93 -0.02 12.55 -7.86
C THR A 93 -1.10 13.64 -7.73
N TYR A 94 -2.38 13.27 -7.71
CA TYR A 94 -3.50 14.22 -7.64
C TYR A 94 -3.71 14.87 -6.26
N GLY A 95 -3.10 14.31 -5.19
CA GLY A 95 -3.20 14.85 -3.83
C GLY A 95 -2.31 16.07 -3.55
N ALA A 96 -2.12 16.41 -2.26
CA ALA A 96 -1.24 17.52 -1.85
C ALA A 96 0.16 17.43 -2.45
N LYS A 97 0.71 18.51 -3.04
CA LYS A 97 2.04 18.47 -3.69
C LYS A 97 3.18 18.07 -2.75
N SER A 98 3.02 18.35 -1.46
CA SER A 98 3.93 17.99 -0.39
C SER A 98 3.74 16.55 0.07
N GLU A 99 4.81 15.91 0.54
CA GLU A 99 4.71 14.61 1.20
C GLU A 99 3.94 14.73 2.52
N THR A 100 3.06 13.77 2.76
CA THR A 100 2.26 13.60 3.97
C THR A 100 2.50 12.19 4.53
N PRO A 101 2.22 11.93 5.81
CA PRO A 101 2.35 10.59 6.39
C PRO A 101 1.62 9.51 5.58
N ILE A 102 0.39 9.78 5.11
CA ILE A 102 -0.36 8.80 4.33
C ILE A 102 0.25 8.55 2.94
N LYS A 103 0.82 9.58 2.31
CA LYS A 103 1.50 9.44 1.01
C LYS A 103 2.74 8.58 1.11
N ILE A 104 3.51 8.69 2.20
CA ILE A 104 4.67 7.83 2.46
C ILE A 104 4.23 6.37 2.48
N CYS A 105 3.19 6.05 3.25
CA CYS A 105 2.67 4.69 3.34
C CYS A 105 2.14 4.20 1.98
N ALA A 106 1.33 4.99 1.29
CA ALA A 106 0.76 4.61 -0.01
C ALA A 106 1.84 4.44 -1.10
N ARG A 107 2.92 5.23 -1.08
CA ARG A 107 4.08 5.08 -1.98
C ARG A 107 4.87 3.81 -1.69
N ALA A 108 4.99 3.43 -0.41
CA ALA A 108 5.64 2.19 -0.01
C ALA A 108 4.88 0.97 -0.58
N VAL A 109 3.55 0.98 -0.56
CA VAL A 109 2.69 -0.04 -1.20
C VAL A 109 3.00 -0.16 -2.69
N SER A 110 2.96 0.94 -3.44
CA SER A 110 3.27 0.95 -4.89
C SER A 110 4.66 0.39 -5.19
N THR A 111 5.65 0.79 -4.39
CA THR A 111 7.04 0.31 -4.53
C THR A 111 7.15 -1.20 -4.28
N LYS A 112 6.46 -1.72 -3.27
CA LYS A 112 6.44 -3.16 -2.95
C LYS A 112 5.77 -3.95 -4.07
N LYS A 113 4.60 -3.52 -4.55
CA LYS A 113 3.89 -4.16 -5.68
C LYS A 113 4.70 -4.16 -6.98
N ALA A 114 5.42 -3.06 -7.24
CA ALA A 114 6.33 -3.00 -8.38
C ALA A 114 7.50 -4.00 -8.26
N LYS A 115 8.02 -4.26 -7.05
CA LYS A 115 9.04 -5.28 -6.83
C LYS A 115 8.47 -6.68 -7.01
N GLU A 116 7.34 -6.99 -6.39
CA GLU A 116 6.64 -8.28 -6.51
C GLU A 116 6.35 -8.65 -7.97
N ALA A 117 5.85 -7.70 -8.76
CA ALA A 117 5.60 -7.91 -10.19
C ALA A 117 6.89 -8.23 -10.97
N LYS A 118 8.00 -7.56 -10.66
CA LYS A 118 9.30 -7.84 -11.30
C LYS A 118 9.84 -9.22 -10.94
N THR A 119 9.70 -9.67 -9.69
CA THR A 119 10.15 -11.01 -9.29
C THR A 119 9.30 -12.10 -9.94
N ASN A 120 7.99 -11.91 -10.05
CA ASN A 120 7.11 -12.88 -10.70
C ASN A 120 7.39 -13.02 -12.21
N VAL A 121 7.75 -11.92 -12.89
CA VAL A 121 8.13 -11.95 -14.31
C VAL A 121 9.50 -12.60 -14.53
N LEU A 122 10.41 -12.55 -13.55
CA LEU A 122 11.72 -13.19 -13.65
C LEU A 122 11.70 -14.71 -13.40
N ASN A 123 10.57 -15.29 -13.00
CA ASN A 123 10.49 -16.69 -12.61
C ASN A 123 9.36 -17.48 -13.31
N PRO A 124 9.33 -17.59 -14.66
CA PRO A 124 8.36 -18.44 -15.35
C PRO A 124 8.78 -19.92 -15.51
N ASP A 125 10.02 -20.32 -15.17
CA ASP A 125 10.55 -21.67 -15.49
C ASP A 125 11.49 -22.26 -14.41
N ALA A 126 11.02 -22.42 -13.17
CA ALA A 126 11.74 -23.22 -12.15
C ALA A 126 11.22 -24.66 -12.01
N GLU A 127 10.51 -25.18 -13.02
CA GLU A 127 10.15 -26.61 -13.14
C GLU A 127 10.47 -27.18 -14.53
N GLN A 128 11.66 -26.94 -15.06
CA GLN A 128 12.22 -27.84 -16.07
C GLN A 128 12.88 -29.03 -15.38
N GLN A 129 12.02 -29.99 -15.05
CA GLN A 129 12.31 -31.37 -14.76
C GLN A 129 13.48 -31.87 -15.64
N THR A 130 14.67 -32.04 -15.05
CA THR A 130 15.83 -32.67 -15.69
C THR A 130 15.56 -34.16 -15.89
N LYS A 131 14.69 -34.50 -16.85
CA LYS A 131 14.68 -35.85 -17.41
C LYS A 131 15.97 -36.00 -18.20
N LYS A 132 16.95 -36.66 -17.58
CA LYS A 132 18.11 -37.26 -18.25
C LYS A 132 17.68 -37.80 -19.61
N ILE A 133 18.19 -37.20 -20.68
CA ILE A 133 18.15 -37.80 -22.01
C ILE A 133 18.95 -39.11 -21.89
N GLN A 134 18.25 -40.25 -21.84
CA GLN A 134 18.90 -41.54 -22.08
C GLN A 134 19.27 -41.55 -23.55
N LEU A 135 20.57 -41.41 -23.85
CA LEU A 135 21.08 -41.64 -25.20
C LEU A 135 20.79 -43.10 -25.60
N PRO A 136 20.35 -43.35 -26.83
CA PRO A 136 20.14 -44.70 -27.33
C PRO A 136 21.47 -45.49 -27.39
N PRO A 137 21.47 -46.82 -27.14
CA PRO A 137 22.65 -47.67 -26.94
C PRO A 137 23.54 -47.87 -28.19
N GLN A 138 23.29 -47.13 -29.26
CA GLN A 138 23.95 -47.30 -30.55
C GLN A 138 25.21 -46.45 -30.75
N TYR A 139 25.65 -45.71 -29.73
CA TYR A 139 26.89 -44.92 -29.78
C TYR A 139 28.03 -45.47 -28.91
N ASP A 140 27.86 -46.64 -28.26
CA ASP A 140 28.87 -47.24 -27.38
C ASP A 140 29.91 -48.11 -28.10
N ARG A 141 29.93 -48.13 -29.44
CA ARG A 141 30.87 -48.95 -30.20
C ARG A 141 31.37 -48.27 -31.47
N LEU A 142 32.32 -47.36 -31.32
CA LEU A 142 33.34 -47.14 -32.36
C LEU A 142 34.69 -46.85 -31.69
N ASN A 143 35.38 -47.92 -31.33
CA ASN A 143 36.83 -47.95 -31.28
C ASN A 143 37.29 -48.60 -32.59
N PRO A 144 38.20 -47.97 -33.35
CA PRO A 144 39.32 -48.71 -33.92
C PRO A 144 40.61 -47.90 -33.75
N SER A 145 41.61 -48.39 -33.03
CA SER A 145 42.73 -49.19 -33.55
C SER A 145 43.45 -48.60 -34.78
N MET A 146 44.75 -48.35 -34.57
CA MET A 146 45.88 -48.32 -35.53
C MET A 146 46.06 -47.07 -36.41
N CYS A 147 47.11 -46.28 -36.13
CA CYS A 147 48.49 -46.52 -36.58
C CYS A 147 49.48 -46.08 -35.50
#